data_AF-A0A662T969-F1
#
_entry.id   AF-A0A662T969-F1
#
_cell.length_a   1.000
_cell.length_b   1.000
_cell.length_c   1.000
_cell.angle_alpha   90.00
_cell.angle_beta   90.00
_cell.angle_gamma   90.00
#
_symmetry.space_group_name_H-M   'P 1'
#
loop_
_entity.id
_entity.type
_entity.pdbx_description
1 polymer ?
#
loop_
_entity_poly.entity_id
_entity_poly.type
_entity_poly.pdbx_seq_one_letter_code
_entity_poly.pdbx_strand_id
1 'polypeptide(L)'
;MRIREFQIHIWNIYKKHDSRRGVENTLKWFLSEVYEFTKAVEKGDLNSIREEAADVLAWLSSVLNLLGIDLEGAALDRYGRGCPKCNSIPCKCNYRDKPGKDVECITKNQL
;
A
#
# COMPACT_ATOMS: atom_id res chain seq x y z
N MET A 1 -4.47 -1.35 16.39
CA MET A 1 -4.42 -2.55 15.52
C MET A 1 -3.20 -2.44 14.63
N ARG A 2 -2.39 -3.49 14.52
CA ARG A 2 -1.27 -3.61 13.57
C ARG A 2 -1.80 -3.91 12.15
N ILE A 3 -0.95 -3.85 11.13
CA ILE A 3 -1.36 -4.06 9.72
C ILE A 3 -1.90 -5.48 9.55
N ARG A 4 -1.21 -6.48 10.12
CA ARG A 4 -1.66 -7.87 10.03
C ARG A 4 -2.99 -8.09 10.73
N GLU A 5 -3.18 -7.46 11.89
CA GLU A 5 -4.45 -7.53 12.62
C GLU A 5 -5.59 -6.88 11.83
N PHE A 6 -5.32 -5.76 11.14
CA PHE A 6 -6.28 -5.11 10.25
C PHE A 6 -6.64 -5.97 9.06
N GLN A 7 -5.66 -6.57 8.41
CA GLN A 7 -5.88 -7.48 7.30
C GLN A 7 -6.78 -8.68 7.70
N ILE A 8 -6.54 -9.26 8.89
CA ILE A 8 -7.39 -10.32 9.47
C ILE A 8 -8.79 -9.80 9.80
N HIS A 9 -8.90 -8.57 10.32
CA HIS A 9 -10.19 -7.95 10.61
C HIS A 9 -11.05 -7.82 9.35
N ILE A 10 -10.47 -7.31 8.25
CA ILE A 10 -11.13 -7.23 6.94
C ILE A 10 -11.57 -8.61 6.45
N TRP A 11 -10.71 -9.62 6.58
CA TRP A 11 -11.06 -10.99 6.22
C TRP A 11 -12.29 -11.48 6.99
N ASN A 12 -12.34 -11.24 8.30
CA ASN A 12 -13.45 -11.68 9.13
C ASN A 12 -14.79 -11.02 8.75
N ILE A 13 -14.76 -9.79 8.23
CA ILE A 13 -15.96 -9.09 7.73
C ILE A 13 -16.37 -9.61 6.35
N TYR A 14 -15.44 -9.65 5.39
CA TYR A 14 -15.78 -9.75 3.97
C TYR A 14 -15.47 -11.09 3.30
N LYS A 15 -14.81 -12.06 3.98
CA LYS A 15 -14.34 -13.32 3.35
C LYS A 15 -15.37 -14.03 2.47
N LYS A 16 -16.64 -14.07 2.88
CA LYS A 16 -17.70 -14.75 2.13
C LYS A 16 -18.00 -14.02 0.82
N HIS A 17 -18.05 -12.70 0.85
CA HIS A 17 -18.28 -11.86 -0.32
C HIS A 17 -17.07 -11.88 -1.25
N ASP A 18 -15.87 -11.73 -0.69
CA ASP A 18 -14.63 -11.70 -1.44
C ASP A 18 -14.36 -13.03 -2.14
N SER A 19 -14.55 -14.15 -1.43
CA SER A 19 -14.38 -15.50 -2.01
C SER A 19 -15.37 -15.75 -3.14
N ARG A 20 -16.60 -15.24 -3.05
CA ARG A 20 -17.60 -15.34 -4.12
C ARG A 20 -17.28 -14.42 -5.30
N ARG A 21 -16.77 -13.22 -5.03
CA ARG A 21 -16.42 -12.21 -6.04
C ARG A 21 -15.19 -12.60 -6.85
N GLY A 22 -14.22 -13.27 -6.21
CA GLY A 22 -12.95 -13.65 -6.80
C GLY A 22 -11.94 -12.51 -6.86
N VAL A 23 -10.68 -12.85 -7.15
CA VAL A 23 -9.54 -11.91 -7.13
C VAL A 23 -9.73 -10.78 -8.14
N GLU A 24 -10.03 -11.10 -9.40
CA GLU A 24 -10.10 -10.09 -10.48
C GLU A 24 -11.13 -9.00 -10.21
N ASN A 25 -12.33 -9.40 -9.78
CA ASN A 25 -13.39 -8.43 -9.49
C ASN A 25 -13.10 -7.70 -8.18
N THR A 26 -12.51 -8.33 -7.16
CA THR A 26 -12.09 -7.63 -5.93
C THR A 26 -11.00 -6.59 -6.22
N LEU A 27 -10.09 -6.90 -7.16
CA LEU A 27 -9.09 -5.94 -7.64
C LEU A 27 -9.74 -4.74 -8.35
N LYS A 28 -10.82 -4.95 -9.12
CA LYS A 28 -11.57 -3.82 -9.72
C LYS A 28 -12.17 -2.90 -8.66
N TRP A 29 -12.73 -3.44 -7.58
CA TRP A 29 -13.24 -2.62 -6.46
C TRP A 29 -12.12 -1.84 -5.78
N PHE A 30 -10.97 -2.48 -5.52
CA PHE A 30 -9.77 -1.78 -5.04
C PHE A 30 -9.38 -0.59 -5.93
N LEU A 31 -9.37 -0.78 -7.26
CA LEU A 31 -9.04 0.31 -8.20
C LEU A 31 -10.07 1.45 -8.16
N SER A 32 -11.35 1.15 -7.92
CA SER A 32 -12.39 2.18 -7.74
C SER A 32 -12.10 3.06 -6.53
N GLU A 33 -11.75 2.48 -5.38
CA GLU A 33 -11.44 3.29 -4.19
C GLU A 33 -10.16 4.11 -4.36
N VAL A 34 -9.16 3.60 -5.09
CA VAL A 34 -7.98 4.41 -5.45
C VAL A 34 -8.37 5.62 -6.30
N TYR A 35 -9.38 5.47 -7.17
CA TYR A 35 -9.88 6.56 -8.00
C TYR A 35 -10.69 7.58 -7.17
N GLU A 36 -11.56 7.13 -6.26
CA GLU A 36 -12.28 8.04 -5.35
C GLU A 36 -11.33 8.77 -4.40
N PHE A 37 -10.33 8.08 -3.86
CA PHE A 37 -9.25 8.72 -3.09
C PHE A 37 -8.54 9.81 -3.90
N THR A 38 -8.25 9.56 -5.17
CA THR A 38 -7.62 10.56 -6.06
C THR A 38 -8.52 11.80 -6.21
N LYS A 39 -9.82 11.61 -6.46
CA LYS A 39 -10.78 12.72 -6.54
C LYS A 39 -10.88 13.50 -5.22
N ALA A 40 -10.86 12.81 -4.08
CA ALA A 40 -10.92 13.44 -2.77
C ALA A 40 -9.70 14.35 -2.54
N VAL A 41 -8.51 13.88 -2.93
CA VAL A 41 -7.27 14.67 -2.89
C VAL A 41 -7.34 15.88 -3.82
N GLU A 42 -7.79 15.69 -5.07
CA GLU A 42 -7.93 16.79 -6.04
C GLU A 42 -8.87 17.89 -5.55
N LYS A 43 -9.94 17.52 -4.84
CA LYS A 43 -10.91 18.46 -4.26
C LYS A 43 -10.42 19.09 -2.95
N GLY A 44 -9.38 18.56 -2.33
CA GLY A 44 -8.89 19.02 -1.02
C GLY A 44 -9.84 18.73 0.15
N ASP A 45 -10.76 17.77 0.00
CA ASP A 45 -11.71 17.40 1.05
C ASP A 45 -11.08 16.43 2.03
N LEU A 46 -10.59 16.94 3.16
CA LEU A 46 -9.90 16.16 4.19
C LEU A 46 -10.77 15.05 4.79
N ASN A 47 -12.10 15.20 4.84
CA ASN A 47 -12.96 14.16 5.38
C ASN A 47 -13.04 12.99 4.40
N SER A 48 -13.35 13.28 3.14
CA SER A 48 -13.36 12.28 2.07
C SER A 48 -11.98 11.61 1.92
N ILE A 49 -10.88 12.37 1.98
CA ILE A 49 -9.52 11.80 1.91
C ILE A 49 -9.28 10.74 2.99
N ARG A 50 -9.77 10.98 4.22
CA ARG A 50 -9.60 10.03 5.33
C ARG A 50 -10.44 8.77 5.14
N GLU A 51 -11.67 8.93 4.65
CA GLU A 51 -12.59 7.82 4.36
C GLU A 51 -12.04 6.95 3.25
N GLU A 52 -11.76 7.55 2.08
CA GLU A 52 -11.28 6.82 0.91
C GLU A 52 -9.89 6.20 1.14
N ALA A 53 -9.01 6.83 1.94
CA ALA A 53 -7.74 6.21 2.33
C ALA A 53 -7.92 4.93 3.16
N ALA A 54 -8.95 4.91 4.03
CA ALA A 54 -9.28 3.71 4.81
C ALA A 54 -9.83 2.61 3.91
N ASP A 55 -10.68 2.97 2.93
CA ASP A 55 -11.24 2.02 1.97
C ASP A 55 -10.18 1.45 1.02
N VAL A 56 -9.22 2.27 0.56
CA VAL A 56 -8.05 1.79 -0.19
C VAL A 56 -7.28 0.72 0.61
N LEU A 57 -7.05 0.94 1.91
CA LEU A 57 -6.37 -0.04 2.76
C LEU A 57 -7.22 -1.31 2.98
N ALA A 58 -8.54 -1.16 3.15
CA ALA A 58 -9.47 -2.27 3.30
C ALA A 58 -9.50 -3.17 2.05
N TRP A 59 -9.68 -2.59 0.87
CA TRP A 59 -9.75 -3.35 -0.37
C TRP A 59 -8.40 -3.94 -0.80
N LEU A 60 -7.28 -3.26 -0.52
CA LEU A 60 -5.95 -3.89 -0.66
C LEU A 60 -5.85 -5.14 0.21
N SER A 61 -6.32 -5.05 1.47
CA SER A 61 -6.33 -6.19 2.39
C SER A 61 -7.21 -7.33 1.86
N SER A 62 -8.39 -7.05 1.32
CA SER A 62 -9.27 -8.05 0.69
C SER A 62 -8.61 -8.76 -0.50
N VAL A 63 -7.93 -8.02 -1.39
CA VAL A 63 -7.19 -8.62 -2.51
C VAL A 63 -6.08 -9.54 -2.00
N LEU A 64 -5.27 -9.07 -1.05
CA LEU A 64 -4.14 -9.84 -0.52
C LEU A 64 -4.59 -11.06 0.29
N ASN A 65 -5.74 -10.98 0.98
CA ASN A 65 -6.35 -12.13 1.65
C ASN A 65 -6.72 -13.24 0.65
N LEU A 66 -7.33 -12.89 -0.49
CA LEU A 66 -7.66 -13.87 -1.53
C LEU A 66 -6.41 -14.48 -2.18
N LEU A 67 -5.30 -13.73 -2.21
CA LEU A 67 -4.01 -14.19 -2.73
C LEU A 67 -3.15 -14.93 -1.68
N GLY A 68 -3.57 -14.95 -0.41
CA GLY A 68 -2.80 -15.56 0.68
C GLY A 68 -1.50 -14.82 1.03
N ILE A 69 -1.45 -13.50 0.83
CA ILE A 69 -0.26 -12.67 1.08
C ILE A 69 -0.40 -11.92 2.40
N ASP A 70 0.59 -12.05 3.29
CA ASP A 70 0.72 -11.24 4.51
C ASP A 70 1.28 -9.84 4.16
N LEU A 71 0.44 -8.81 4.29
CA LEU A 71 0.82 -7.44 3.96
C LEU A 71 1.88 -6.88 4.92
N GLU A 72 1.75 -7.15 6.22
CA GLU A 72 2.70 -6.64 7.22
C GLU A 72 4.08 -7.28 7.01
N GLY A 73 4.11 -8.59 6.80
CA GLY A 73 5.34 -9.32 6.45
C GLY A 73 5.99 -8.76 5.19
N ALA A 74 5.23 -8.62 4.10
CA ALA A 74 5.73 -8.06 2.85
C ALA A 74 6.26 -6.61 2.99
N ALA A 75 5.60 -5.79 3.81
CA ALA A 75 6.04 -4.44 4.09
C ALA A 75 7.34 -4.42 4.92
N LEU A 76 7.45 -5.27 5.94
CA LEU A 76 8.66 -5.41 6.77
C LEU A 76 9.85 -5.94 5.96
N ASP A 77 9.63 -6.94 5.10
CA ASP A 77 10.69 -7.49 4.25
C ASP A 77 11.28 -6.43 3.30
N ARG A 78 10.41 -5.55 2.80
CA ARG A 78 10.80 -4.51 1.83
C ARG A 78 11.32 -3.23 2.48
N TYR A 79 10.70 -2.77 3.57
CA TYR A 79 10.94 -1.44 4.15
C TYR A 79 11.38 -1.48 5.62
N GLY A 80 11.40 -2.64 6.28
CA GLY A 80 11.71 -2.78 7.71
C GLY A 80 13.14 -2.40 8.10
N ARG A 81 14.06 -2.35 7.13
CA ARG A 81 15.46 -1.88 7.31
C ARG A 81 15.71 -0.48 6.74
N GLY A 82 14.65 0.25 6.39
CA GLY A 82 14.72 1.56 5.75
C GLY A 82 14.48 1.50 4.24
N CYS A 83 14.96 2.51 3.51
CA CYS A 83 14.75 2.57 2.06
C CYS A 83 15.29 1.30 1.37
N PRO A 84 14.51 0.61 0.51
CA PRO A 84 14.91 -0.65 -0.13
C PRO A 84 16.08 -0.51 -1.12
N LYS A 85 16.59 0.71 -1.30
CA LYS A 85 17.70 1.03 -2.21
C LYS A 85 18.98 1.39 -1.45
N CYS A 86 18.89 2.24 -0.42
CA CYS A 86 20.07 2.70 0.34
C CYS A 86 20.14 2.16 1.78
N ASN A 87 19.18 1.36 2.22
CA ASN A 87 19.09 0.78 3.58
C ASN A 87 19.23 1.83 4.71
N SER A 88 18.88 3.08 4.44
CA SER A 88 19.03 4.19 5.39
C SER A 88 17.67 4.73 5.82
N ILE A 89 17.63 5.22 7.06
CA ILE A 89 16.54 5.98 7.66
C ILE A 89 17.17 7.25 8.28
N PRO A 90 16.88 8.47 7.78
CA PRO A 90 16.11 8.78 6.57
C PRO A 90 16.79 8.30 5.28
N CYS A 91 16.03 8.25 4.18
CA CYS A 91 16.53 7.89 2.86
C CYS A 91 17.63 8.87 2.39
N LYS A 92 18.68 8.35 1.73
CA LYS A 92 19.79 9.14 1.16
C LYS A 92 19.90 9.03 -0.36
N CYS A 93 18.88 8.48 -1.01
CA CYS A 93 18.82 8.46 -2.46
C CYS A 93 18.60 9.89 -3.00
N ASN A 94 19.11 10.17 -4.19
CA ASN A 94 18.76 11.38 -4.92
C ASN A 94 17.25 11.44 -5.19
N TYR A 95 16.74 12.67 -5.33
CA TYR A 95 15.37 12.91 -5.77
C TYR A 95 15.11 12.22 -7.11
N ARG A 96 13.90 11.69 -7.28
CA ARG A 96 13.43 11.07 -8.53
C ARG A 96 12.11 11.73 -8.89
N ASP A 97 12.01 12.19 -10.13
CA ASP A 97 10.76 12.68 -10.73
C ASP A 97 9.87 11.53 -11.23
N LYS A 98 10.43 10.31 -11.34
CA LYS A 98 9.70 9.10 -11.77
C LYS A 98 10.01 7.87 -10.89
N PRO A 99 9.03 6.99 -10.65
CA PRO A 99 9.29 5.71 -9.99
C PRO A 99 10.12 4.78 -10.91
N GLY A 100 11.19 4.17 -10.37
CA GLY A 100 12.09 3.29 -11.14
C GLY A 100 13.07 2.51 -10.25
N LYS A 101 13.55 1.36 -10.72
CA LYS A 101 14.43 0.45 -9.95
C LYS A 101 15.89 0.91 -9.90
N ASP A 102 16.30 1.82 -10.78
CA ASP A 102 17.70 2.16 -11.00
C ASP A 102 18.02 3.47 -10.30
N VAL A 103 18.76 3.40 -9.18
CA VAL A 103 19.39 4.58 -8.60
C VAL A 103 20.76 4.22 -8.08
N GLU A 104 21.75 4.92 -8.63
CA GLU A 104 23.07 5.05 -8.05
C GLU A 104 22.92 5.86 -6.75
N CYS A 105 23.10 5.19 -5.62
CA CYS A 105 23.25 5.88 -4.35
C CYS A 105 24.61 6.55 -4.33
N ILE A 106 24.70 7.83 -3.94
CA ILE A 106 25.98 8.50 -3.75
C ILE A 106 26.77 7.72 -2.70
N THR A 107 27.81 7.00 -3.14
CA THR A 107 28.79 6.40 -2.24
C THR A 107 29.53 7.53 -1.54
N LYS A 108 29.75 7.39 -0.22
CA LYS A 108 30.26 8.41 0.72
C LYS A 108 31.65 9.03 0.42
N ASN A 109 32.18 8.98 -0.81
CA ASN A 109 33.50 9.48 -1.20
C ASN A 109 33.47 10.67 -2.17
N GLN A 110 32.48 11.55 -2.10
CA GLN A 110 32.45 12.79 -2.91
C GLN A 110 32.13 14.05 -2.08
N LEU A 111 32.73 14.16 -0.89
CA LEU A 111 32.83 15.42 -0.15
C LEU A 111 34.30 15.79 -0.01
#